data_AF-T0RPL1-F1
#
_entry.id   AF-T0RPL1-F1
#
_cell.length_a   1.000
_cell.length_b   1.000
_cell.length_c   1.000
_cell.angle_alpha   90.00
_cell.angle_beta   90.00
_cell.angle_gamma   90.00
#
_symmetry.space_group_name_H-M   'P 1'
#
loop_
_entity.id
_entity.type
_entity.pdbx_description
1 polymer ?
#
loop_
_entity_poly.entity_id
_entity_poly.type
_entity_poly.pdbx_seq_one_letter_code
_entity_poly.pdbx_strand_id
1 'polypeptide(L)'
;MVNIVSIAAYSNFPFIAGYSASKAALYSATQAALIELSKKGIAVFSVNPGAIDTDMNKGSDMEMTSIEKAELSAITGIISN
;
A
#
# COMPACT_ATOMS: atom_id res chain seq x y z
N MET A 1 11.08 1.18 -7.94
CA MET A 1 10.76 0.50 -6.65
C MET A 1 9.25 0.51 -6.45
N VAL A 2 8.67 -0.59 -5.96
CA VAL A 2 7.23 -0.66 -5.68
C VAL A 2 7.04 -1.22 -4.28
N ASN A 3 6.39 -0.44 -3.40
CA ASN A 3 6.09 -0.85 -2.04
C ASN A 3 4.62 -1.25 -1.92
N ILE A 4 4.36 -2.40 -1.29
CA ILE A 4 3.00 -2.86 -0.98
C ILE A 4 2.61 -2.32 0.39
N VAL A 5 1.81 -1.27 0.38
CA VAL A 5 1.27 -0.61 1.58
C VAL A 5 -0.11 -1.23 1.87
N SER A 6 -1.15 -0.42 2.08
CA SER A 6 -2.52 -0.81 2.42
C SER A 6 -3.38 0.44 2.58
N ILE A 7 -4.69 0.34 2.34
CA ILE A 7 -5.65 1.38 2.77
C ILE A 7 -5.60 1.65 4.29
N ALA A 8 -5.09 0.68 5.08
CA ALA A 8 -4.88 0.82 6.52
C ALA A 8 -3.84 1.90 6.90
N ALA A 9 -3.09 2.43 5.92
CA ALA A 9 -2.23 3.59 6.12
C ALA A 9 -3.03 4.90 6.31
N TYR A 10 -4.28 4.96 5.83
CA TYR A 10 -5.13 6.15 5.85
C TYR A 10 -6.41 5.96 6.66
N SER A 11 -6.92 4.74 6.73
CA SER A 11 -8.14 4.39 7.48
C SER A 11 -7.82 3.30 8.49
N ASN A 12 -7.81 3.65 9.78
CA ASN A 12 -7.41 2.73 10.84
C ASN A 12 -8.52 1.74 11.17
N PHE A 13 -8.15 0.48 11.35
CA PHE A 13 -9.10 -0.58 11.70
C PHE A 13 -8.87 -1.04 13.16
N PRO A 14 -9.96 -1.29 13.92
CA PRO A 14 -9.86 -1.89 15.25
C PRO A 14 -9.20 -3.27 15.16
N PHE A 15 -8.59 -3.72 16.26
CA PHE A 15 -7.86 -5.00 16.39
C PHE A 15 -6.56 -5.14 15.56
N ILE A 16 -6.30 -4.25 14.59
CA ILE A 16 -5.07 -4.25 13.78
C ILE A 16 -4.35 -2.89 13.81
N ALA A 17 -4.37 -2.19 14.94
CA ALA A 17 -3.76 -0.87 15.10
C ALA A 17 -2.24 -0.88 14.80
N GLY A 18 -1.51 -1.92 15.23
CA GLY A 18 -0.08 -2.05 14.94
C GLY A 18 0.22 -2.22 13.44
N TYR A 19 -0.63 -2.98 12.73
CA TYR A 19 -0.56 -3.10 11.27
C TYR A 19 -0.83 -1.75 10.58
N SER A 20 -1.88 -1.05 11.02
CA SER A 20 -2.24 0.28 10.48
C SER A 20 -1.09 1.28 10.66
N ALA A 21 -0.51 1.35 11.87
CA ALA A 21 0.65 2.20 12.16
C ALA A 21 1.87 1.84 11.30
N SER A 22 2.15 0.55 11.13
CA SER A 22 3.27 0.07 10.31
C SER A 22 3.09 0.40 8.84
N LYS A 23 1.86 0.29 8.31
CA LYS A 23 1.55 0.65 6.92
C LYS A 23 1.56 2.17 6.71
N ALA A 24 1.12 2.97 7.69
CA ALA A 24 1.28 4.42 7.64
C ALA A 24 2.78 4.84 7.64
N ALA A 25 3.61 4.20 8.46
CA ALA A 25 5.05 4.43 8.47
C ALA A 25 5.69 4.06 7.12
N LEU A 26 5.32 2.91 6.54
CA LEU A 26 5.80 2.50 5.22
C LEU A 26 5.35 3.47 4.12
N TYR A 27 4.13 3.99 4.19
CA TYR A 27 3.66 5.01 3.25
C TYR A 27 4.54 6.26 3.32
N SER A 28 4.77 6.78 4.52
CA SER A 28 5.65 7.95 4.74
C SER A 28 7.08 7.69 4.23
N ALA A 29 7.65 6.52 4.54
CA ALA A 29 8.96 6.12 4.04
C ALA A 29 9.02 6.03 2.51
N THR A 30 7.94 5.57 1.87
CA THR A 30 7.83 5.51 0.40
C THR A 30 7.84 6.91 -0.22
N GLN A 31 7.14 7.86 0.40
CA GLN A 31 7.13 9.26 -0.05
C GLN A 31 8.52 9.92 0.11
N ALA A 32 9.21 9.66 1.22
CA ALA A 32 10.58 10.14 1.42
C ALA A 32 11.54 9.55 0.35
N ALA A 33 11.47 8.24 0.12
CA ALA A 33 12.28 7.57 -0.89
C ALA A 33 12.01 8.10 -2.31
N LEU A 34 10.76 8.41 -2.66
CA LEU A 34 10.42 9.05 -3.93
C LEU A 34 11.19 10.36 -4.11
N ILE A 35 11.21 11.22 -3.10
CA ILE A 35 11.90 12.51 -3.16
C ILE A 35 13.42 12.31 -3.32
N GLU A 36 14.01 11.44 -2.51
CA GLU A 36 15.45 11.18 -2.53
C GLU A 36 15.94 10.55 -3.84
N LEU A 37 15.14 9.65 -4.40
CA LEU A 37 15.48 8.86 -5.58
C LEU A 37 15.09 9.55 -6.90
N SER A 38 14.20 10.55 -6.87
CA SER A 38 13.79 11.32 -8.04
C SER A 38 14.98 11.96 -8.78
N LYS A 39 15.96 12.50 -8.04
CA LYS A 39 17.18 13.11 -8.61
C LYS A 39 18.06 12.11 -9.36
N LYS A 40 17.86 10.81 -9.12
CA LYS A 40 18.57 9.72 -9.79
C LYS A 40 17.76 9.09 -10.92
N GLY A 41 16.60 9.66 -11.28
CA GLY A 41 15.69 9.11 -12.28
C GLY A 41 15.06 7.77 -11.88
N ILE A 42 15.03 7.46 -10.58
CA ILE A 42 14.47 6.19 -10.09
C ILE A 42 13.02 6.41 -9.67
N ALA A 43 12.11 5.74 -10.36
CA ALA A 43 10.68 5.78 -10.04
C ALA A 43 10.36 4.97 -8.77
N VAL A 44 9.49 5.53 -7.93
CA VAL A 44 9.00 4.90 -6.70
C VAL A 44 7.48 4.93 -6.71
N PHE A 45 6.85 3.80 -6.40
CA PHE A 45 5.41 3.64 -6.36
C PHE A 45 4.97 3.00 -5.04
N SER A 46 3.80 3.42 -4.56
CA SER A 46 3.07 2.77 -3.46
C SER A 46 1.81 2.13 -4.03
N VAL A 47 1.60 0.83 -3.77
CA VAL A 47 0.32 0.16 -4.01
C VAL A 47 -0.41 0.06 -2.67
N ASN A 48 -1.66 0.47 -2.62
CA ASN A 48 -2.44 0.51 -1.37
C ASN A 48 -3.69 -0.39 -1.44
N PRO A 49 -3.56 -1.73 -1.35
CA PRO A 49 -4.72 -2.62 -1.47
C PRO A 49 -5.72 -2.46 -0.33
N GLY A 50 -6.99 -2.72 -0.65
CA GLY A 50 -8.03 -3.07 0.32
C GLY A 50 -7.93 -4.52 0.77
N ALA A 51 -9.03 -5.09 1.26
CA ALA A 51 -9.08 -6.50 1.61
C ALA A 51 -8.99 -7.38 0.35
N ILE A 52 -7.93 -8.17 0.23
CA ILE A 52 -7.71 -9.12 -0.87
C ILE A 52 -7.89 -10.54 -0.35
N ASP A 53 -8.56 -11.37 -1.15
CA ASP A 53 -8.76 -12.79 -0.87
C ASP A 53 -7.42 -13.54 -0.95
N THR A 54 -6.78 -13.68 0.20
CA THR A 54 -5.48 -14.33 0.40
C THR A 54 -5.47 -15.00 1.77
N ASP A 55 -4.48 -15.86 2.02
CA ASP A 55 -4.30 -16.51 3.32
C ASP A 55 -4.18 -15.52 4.49
N MET A 56 -3.73 -14.27 4.25
CA MET A 56 -3.64 -13.22 5.28
C MET A 56 -5.00 -12.84 5.87
N ASN A 57 -6.07 -12.91 5.06
CA ASN A 57 -7.43 -12.55 5.46
C ASN A 57 -8.31 -13.79 5.68
N LYS A 58 -7.71 -14.99 5.80
CA LYS A 58 -8.46 -16.23 5.97
C LYS A 58 -9.33 -16.17 7.22
N GLY A 59 -10.63 -16.43 7.06
CA GLY A 59 -11.62 -16.36 8.14
C GLY A 59 -12.10 -14.94 8.48
N SER A 60 -11.76 -13.94 7.65
CA SER A 60 -12.35 -12.61 7.74
C SER A 60 -13.75 -12.59 7.12
N ASP A 61 -14.69 -11.89 7.77
CA ASP A 61 -16.04 -11.62 7.24
C ASP A 61 -16.08 -10.40 6.30
N MET A 62 -14.92 -9.81 5.96
CA MET A 62 -14.86 -8.67 5.05
C MET A 62 -15.21 -9.08 3.61
N GLU A 63 -15.86 -8.19 2.88
CA GLU A 63 -15.94 -8.31 1.42
C GLU A 63 -14.54 -8.15 0.83
N MET A 64 -14.10 -9.16 0.09
CA MET A 64 -12.73 -9.24 -0.41
C MET A 64 -12.70 -9.23 -1.94
N THR A 65 -11.72 -8.51 -2.48
CA THR A 65 -11.42 -8.54 -3.90
C THR A 65 -10.61 -9.79 -4.22
N SER A 66 -10.99 -10.54 -5.24
CA SER A 66 -10.21 -11.68 -5.75
C SER A 66 -8.86 -11.22 -6.29
N ILE A 67 -7.82 -12.04 -6.17
CA ILE A 67 -6.46 -11.72 -6.65
C ILE A 67 -6.44 -11.24 -8.11
N GLU A 68 -7.22 -11.89 -8.98
CA GLU A 68 -7.31 -11.54 -10.41
C GLU A 68 -7.90 -10.15 -10.68
N LYS A 69 -8.71 -9.65 -9.75
CA LYS A 69 -9.37 -8.34 -9.82
C LYS A 69 -8.69 -7.28 -8.97
N ALA A 70 -7.54 -7.60 -8.36
CA ALA A 70 -6.77 -6.62 -7.60
C ALA A 70 -6.21 -5.58 -8.59
N GLU A 71 -6.94 -4.49 -8.77
CA GLU A 71 -6.61 -3.47 -9.75
C GLU A 71 -5.44 -2.59 -9.30
N LEU A 72 -4.68 -2.12 -10.29
CA LEU A 72 -3.57 -1.19 -10.13
C LEU A 72 -4.00 0.23 -9.75
N SER A 73 -5.31 0.48 -9.61
CA SER A 73 -5.92 1.78 -9.29
C SER A 73 -5.47 2.35 -7.93
N ALA A 74 -4.84 1.53 -7.10
CA ALA A 74 -4.24 1.93 -5.82
C ALA A 74 -2.79 2.43 -5.92
N ILE A 75 -2.25 2.66 -7.13
CA ILE A 75 -0.89 3.18 -7.33
C ILE A 75 -0.84 4.70 -7.14
N THR A 76 0.01 5.13 -6.20
CA THR A 76 0.48 6.51 -6.09
C THR A 76 1.96 6.57 -6.49
N GLY A 77 2.30 7.39 -7.48
CA GLY A 77 3.69 7.66 -7.87
C GLY A 77 3.78 8.72 -8.98
N ILE A 78 4.91 9.43 -9.04
CA ILE A 78 5.22 10.39 -10.10
C ILE A 78 6.32 9.76 -10.95
N ILE A 79 6.10 9.70 -12.27
CA ILE A 79 7.18 9.45 -13.24
C ILE A 79 7.93 10.77 -13.34
N SER A 80 9.10 10.87 -12.71
CA SER A 80 10.02 11.99 -12.90
C SER A 80 10.58 11.90 -14.32
N ASN A 81 10.18 12.81 -15.20
CA ASN A 81 10.78 13.05 -16.51
C ASN A 81 11.77 14.22 -16.39
#